data_AF-A0A0D3G3X6-F1
#
_entry.id   AF-A0A0D3G3X6-F1
#
_cell.length_a   1.000
_cell.length_b   1.000
_cell.length_c   1.000
_cell.angle_alpha   90.00
_cell.angle_beta   90.00
_cell.angle_gamma   90.00
#
_symmetry.space_group_name_H-M   'P 1'
#
loop_
_entity.id
_entity.type
_entity.pdbx_description
1 polymer ?
#
loop_
_entity_poly.entity_id
_entity_poly.type
_entity_poly.pdbx_seq_one_letter_code
_entity_poly.pdbx_strand_id
1 'polypeptide(L)'
;MGGALLSFLLSYPEFILAAACFLAFAAIRRARDARRRAAPVPVIWPVVGMLPFVVAHLGRLLDAAAAALPELGCTFMFRGPWLVGADFLVTCDPAVFRHCLTLRDAAVGFMFAAKDLIAAALTWLFYMICTHPHVEAKILDELRSLHTTTTAGAVVFDADELRAATYLHAAVLETLRLYPSAPFEEKEAVGDDVLPGGTAVRKGTRVVFCLYAMGRVEGIWGSDCREFRPERWLSTGDGDGGAGKVRQEPSYKFAAFNAGPRSCLGKDLGLSNIKIAAAAIVYNFTVELVAGHVVEPKDSVVLHTKNGLMVRVKRRETA
;
A
#
# COMPACT_ATOMS: atom_id res chain seq x y z
N MET A 1 51.50 -59.31 41.01
CA MET A 1 50.92 -59.35 39.66
C MET A 1 51.15 -58.06 38.82
N GLY A 2 51.86 -57.03 39.30
CA GLY A 2 52.12 -55.80 38.53
C GLY A 2 53.32 -55.83 37.57
N GLY A 3 54.28 -56.76 37.77
CA GLY A 3 55.52 -56.79 36.97
C GLY A 3 55.39 -57.43 35.58
N ALA A 4 54.51 -58.42 35.41
CA ALA A 4 54.33 -59.12 34.13
C ALA A 4 53.55 -58.30 33.09
N LEU A 5 52.65 -57.42 33.55
CA LEU A 5 51.89 -56.53 32.66
C LEU A 5 52.78 -55.39 32.12
N LEU A 6 53.70 -54.88 32.95
CA LEU A 6 54.63 -53.82 32.56
C LEU A 6 55.67 -54.31 31.55
N SER A 7 56.21 -55.52 31.71
CA SER A 7 57.16 -56.09 30.75
C SER A 7 56.48 -56.47 29.43
N PHE A 8 55.23 -56.92 29.47
CA PHE A 8 54.45 -57.23 28.26
C PHE A 8 54.09 -55.96 27.46
N LEU A 9 53.75 -54.85 28.13
CA LEU A 9 53.48 -53.58 27.46
C LEU A 9 54.74 -52.94 26.84
N LEU A 10 55.92 -53.13 27.46
CA LEU A 10 57.20 -52.63 26.93
C LEU A 10 57.71 -53.41 25.71
N SER A 11 57.31 -54.67 25.53
CA SER A 11 57.74 -55.51 24.40
C SER A 11 56.95 -55.28 23.11
N TYR A 12 55.83 -54.56 23.15
CA TYR A 12 54.96 -54.36 21.98
C TYR A 12 54.56 -52.88 21.85
N PRO A 13 55.47 -52.02 21.38
CA PRO A 13 55.26 -50.58 21.25
C PRO A 13 54.08 -50.22 20.32
N GLU A 14 53.75 -51.09 19.37
CA GLU A 14 52.57 -51.00 18.51
C GLU A 14 51.24 -50.92 19.28
N PHE A 15 51.05 -51.64 20.39
CA PHE A 15 49.80 -51.57 21.16
C PHE A 15 49.67 -50.27 21.93
N ILE A 16 50.79 -49.73 22.45
CA ILE A 16 50.82 -48.42 23.12
C ILE A 16 50.50 -47.32 22.10
N LEU A 17 51.11 -47.38 20.91
CA LEU A 17 50.86 -46.42 19.84
C LEU A 17 49.40 -46.49 19.35
N ALA A 18 48.84 -47.69 19.19
CA ALA A 18 47.45 -47.87 18.79
C ALA A 18 46.46 -47.30 19.83
N ALA A 19 46.71 -47.52 21.13
CA ALA A 19 45.91 -46.95 22.20
C ALA A 19 46.02 -45.42 22.26
N ALA A 20 47.22 -44.86 22.09
CA ALA A 20 47.43 -43.41 22.03
C ALA A 20 46.71 -42.78 20.82
N CYS A 21 46.80 -43.41 19.64
CA CYS A 21 46.09 -42.98 18.44
C CYS A 21 44.56 -43.04 18.63
N PHE A 22 44.04 -44.10 19.25
CA PHE A 22 42.60 -44.23 19.51
C PHE A 22 42.10 -43.16 20.49
N LEU A 23 42.84 -42.88 21.56
CA LEU A 23 42.49 -41.82 22.52
C LEU A 23 42.57 -40.43 21.90
N ALA A 24 43.59 -40.16 21.07
CA ALA A 24 43.69 -38.91 20.32
C ALA A 24 42.53 -38.76 19.34
N PHE A 25 42.17 -39.83 18.61
CA PHE A 25 41.05 -39.81 17.68
C PHE A 25 39.71 -39.64 18.41
N ALA A 26 39.51 -40.29 19.56
CA ALA A 26 38.33 -40.13 20.39
C ALA A 26 38.22 -38.72 20.99
N ALA A 27 39.34 -38.12 21.40
CA ALA A 27 39.38 -36.73 21.88
C ALA A 27 39.08 -35.74 20.75
N ILE A 28 39.67 -35.92 19.57
CA ILE A 28 39.37 -35.12 18.37
C ILE A 28 37.91 -35.28 17.98
N ARG A 29 37.37 -36.51 18.01
CA ARG A 29 35.96 -36.77 17.68
C ARG A 29 35.02 -36.15 18.71
N ARG A 30 35.33 -36.23 20.01
CA ARG A 30 34.56 -35.55 21.08
C ARG A 30 34.62 -34.03 20.95
N ALA A 31 35.80 -33.46 20.67
CA ALA A 31 35.95 -32.02 20.43
C ALA A 31 35.20 -31.56 19.17
N ARG A 32 35.21 -32.38 18.12
CA ARG A 32 34.46 -32.13 16.88
C ARG A 32 32.95 -32.29 17.08
N ASP A 33 32.51 -33.28 17.85
CA ASP A 33 31.11 -33.50 18.22
C ASP A 33 30.60 -32.43 19.20
N ALA A 34 31.46 -31.90 20.07
CA ALA A 34 31.15 -30.75 20.93
C ALA A 34 31.03 -29.45 20.10
N ARG A 35 31.94 -29.21 19.16
CA ARG A 35 31.83 -28.10 18.19
C ARG A 35 30.64 -28.23 17.25
N ARG A 36 30.19 -29.45 16.93
CA ARG A 36 28.96 -29.68 16.15
C ARG A 36 27.68 -29.45 16.95
N ARG A 37 27.73 -29.56 18.28
CA ARG A 37 26.59 -29.38 19.19
C ARG A 37 26.45 -27.96 19.75
N ALA A 38 27.54 -27.20 19.78
CA ALA A 38 27.48 -25.78 20.13
C ALA A 38 26.76 -25.01 19.01
N ALA A 39 25.82 -24.14 19.38
CA ALA A 39 25.20 -23.23 18.44
C ALA A 39 26.29 -22.36 17.77
N PRO A 40 26.23 -22.16 16.45
CA PRO A 40 27.24 -21.40 15.74
C PRO A 40 27.04 -19.91 16.05
N VAL A 41 27.86 -19.32 16.92
CA VAL A 41 27.79 -17.89 17.24
C VAL A 41 28.74 -17.10 16.32
N PRO A 42 28.26 -16.05 15.62
CA PRO A 42 29.10 -15.20 14.78
C PRO A 42 30.10 -14.39 15.62
N VAL A 43 31.35 -14.37 15.16
CA VAL A 43 32.44 -13.60 15.76
C VAL A 43 32.72 -12.36 14.91
N ILE A 44 32.91 -11.22 15.56
CA ILE A 44 33.26 -9.95 14.89
C ILE A 44 34.77 -9.92 14.66
N TRP A 45 35.20 -9.96 13.40
CA TRP A 45 36.60 -9.80 13.03
C TRP A 45 36.95 -8.32 12.76
N PRO A 46 38.16 -7.85 13.12
CA PRO A 46 38.54 -6.44 13.00
C PRO A 46 38.40 -5.84 11.59
N VAL A 47 38.63 -6.65 10.53
CA VAL A 47 38.66 -6.16 9.14
C VAL A 47 37.46 -6.64 8.32
N VAL A 48 37.00 -7.86 8.53
CA VAL A 48 35.96 -8.48 7.67
C VAL A 48 34.62 -8.65 8.40
N GLY A 49 34.52 -8.13 9.62
CA GLY A 49 33.31 -8.22 10.43
C GLY A 49 32.90 -9.67 10.64
N MET A 50 31.60 -9.95 10.50
CA MET A 50 31.02 -11.28 10.66
C MET A 50 30.99 -12.09 9.35
N LEU A 51 31.63 -11.63 8.26
CA LEU A 51 31.66 -12.39 6.99
C LEU A 51 32.24 -13.81 7.08
N PRO A 52 33.29 -14.09 7.88
CA PRO A 52 33.80 -15.46 8.01
C PRO A 52 32.75 -16.45 8.50
N PHE A 53 31.78 -15.99 9.31
CA PHE A 53 30.64 -16.79 9.73
C PHE A 53 29.74 -17.17 8.55
N VAL A 54 29.45 -16.20 7.68
CA VAL A 54 28.62 -16.39 6.48
C VAL A 54 29.28 -17.36 5.52
N VAL A 55 30.59 -17.20 5.28
CA VAL A 55 31.38 -18.07 4.39
C VAL A 55 31.49 -19.49 4.96
N ALA A 56 31.69 -19.65 6.27
CA ALA A 56 31.77 -20.96 6.91
C ALA A 56 30.44 -21.74 6.90
N HIS A 57 29.31 -21.06 6.68
CA HIS A 57 27.96 -21.63 6.64
C HIS A 57 27.26 -21.44 5.28
N LEU A 58 28.02 -21.13 4.23
CA LEU A 58 27.51 -20.96 2.87
C LEU A 58 26.80 -22.27 2.44
N GLY A 59 25.50 -22.19 2.15
CA GLY A 59 24.65 -23.36 1.83
C GLY A 59 23.75 -23.87 2.97
N ARG A 60 23.95 -23.41 4.21
CA ARG A 60 23.06 -23.68 5.38
C ARG A 60 22.93 -22.48 6.30
N LEU A 61 23.07 -21.28 5.73
CA LEU A 61 23.16 -20.02 6.46
C LEU A 61 21.89 -19.73 7.28
N LEU A 62 20.73 -20.04 6.72
CA LEU A 62 19.44 -19.84 7.39
C LEU A 62 19.31 -20.72 8.63
N ASP A 63 19.70 -21.99 8.55
CA ASP A 63 19.69 -22.91 9.69
C ASP A 63 20.71 -22.50 10.76
N ALA A 64 21.89 -22.05 10.34
CA ALA A 64 22.92 -21.53 11.24
C ALA A 64 22.45 -20.24 11.94
N ALA A 65 21.79 -19.33 11.21
CA ALA A 65 21.23 -18.11 11.78
C ALA A 65 20.07 -18.41 12.74
N ALA A 66 19.18 -19.34 12.40
CA ALA A 66 18.06 -19.78 13.25
C ALA A 66 18.54 -20.43 14.54
N ALA A 67 19.66 -21.16 14.52
CA ALA A 67 20.29 -21.73 15.70
C ALA A 67 21.04 -20.69 16.54
N ALA A 68 21.63 -19.65 15.92
CA ALA A 68 22.39 -18.61 16.60
C ALA A 68 21.50 -17.55 17.26
N LEU A 69 20.37 -17.23 16.64
CA LEU A 69 19.48 -16.13 17.06
C LEU A 69 18.95 -16.26 18.50
N PRO A 70 18.47 -17.43 18.96
CA PRO A 70 18.04 -17.61 20.36
C PRO A 70 19.15 -17.38 21.37
N GLU A 71 20.38 -17.82 21.07
CA GLU A 71 21.56 -17.66 21.93
C GLU A 71 22.05 -16.20 22.01
N LEU A 72 21.74 -15.40 20.98
CA LEU A 72 22.08 -13.99 20.90
C LEU A 72 20.98 -13.05 21.43
N GLY A 73 19.94 -13.58 22.06
CA GLY A 73 18.82 -12.80 22.59
C GLY A 73 17.81 -12.36 21.53
N CYS A 74 17.65 -13.14 20.45
CA CYS A 74 16.69 -12.96 19.36
C CYS A 74 16.86 -11.69 18.50
N THR A 75 17.73 -10.77 18.87
CA THR A 75 18.03 -9.54 18.12
C THR A 75 19.51 -9.23 18.23
N PHE A 76 20.23 -9.18 17.09
CA PHE A 76 21.65 -8.85 17.09
C PHE A 76 22.04 -8.00 15.88
N MET A 77 23.08 -7.19 16.04
CA MET A 77 23.67 -6.41 14.96
C MET A 77 24.71 -7.25 14.22
N PHE A 78 24.43 -7.58 12.96
CA PHE A 78 25.43 -8.09 12.03
C PHE A 78 26.37 -6.94 11.65
N ARG A 79 27.67 -7.16 11.83
CA ARG A 79 28.73 -6.21 11.47
C ARG A 79 29.38 -6.61 10.16
N GLY A 80 29.26 -5.77 9.13
CA GLY A 80 29.89 -5.99 7.83
C GLY A 80 31.37 -5.59 7.81
N PRO A 81 32.07 -5.72 6.67
CA PRO A 81 33.42 -5.19 6.51
C PRO A 81 33.45 -3.68 6.72
N TRP A 82 34.49 -3.19 7.41
CA TRP A 82 34.58 -1.79 7.85
C TRP A 82 34.54 -0.75 6.71
N LEU A 83 34.88 -1.14 5.47
CA LEU A 83 34.88 -0.26 4.29
C LEU A 83 33.54 -0.16 3.56
N VAL A 84 32.60 -1.07 3.82
CA VAL A 84 31.40 -1.24 2.98
C VAL A 84 30.14 -0.68 3.66
N GLY A 85 30.19 -0.36 4.96
CA GLY A 85 29.03 0.17 5.69
C GLY A 85 27.83 -0.80 5.74
N ALA A 86 28.10 -2.11 5.74
CA ALA A 86 27.11 -3.18 5.63
C ALA A 86 26.70 -3.76 6.99
N ASP A 87 26.31 -2.89 7.93
CA ASP A 87 25.81 -3.30 9.24
C ASP A 87 24.28 -3.50 9.16
N PHE A 88 23.78 -4.67 9.58
CA PHE A 88 22.35 -5.01 9.51
C PHE A 88 21.85 -5.49 10.87
N LEU A 89 20.68 -4.99 11.32
CA LEU A 89 20.00 -5.57 12.47
C LEU A 89 19.27 -6.85 12.03
N VAL A 90 19.64 -7.98 12.62
CA VAL A 90 18.98 -9.27 12.39
C VAL A 90 18.18 -9.61 13.62
N THR A 91 16.86 -9.76 13.47
CA THR A 91 15.95 -10.03 14.59
C THR A 91 14.92 -11.09 14.22
N CYS A 92 14.59 -11.95 15.19
CA CYS A 92 13.41 -12.81 15.20
C CYS A 92 12.47 -12.49 16.37
N ASP A 93 12.68 -11.35 17.05
CA ASP A 93 11.83 -10.89 18.14
C ASP A 93 10.51 -10.32 17.58
N PRO A 94 9.35 -10.94 17.89
CA PRO A 94 8.05 -10.44 17.44
C PRO A 94 7.73 -9.02 17.91
N ALA A 95 8.31 -8.55 19.03
CA ALA A 95 8.13 -7.20 19.54
C ALA A 95 8.88 -6.17 18.68
N VAL A 96 10.11 -6.46 18.25
CA VAL A 96 10.88 -5.61 17.33
C VAL A 96 10.22 -5.59 15.95
N PHE A 97 9.77 -6.75 15.46
CA PHE A 97 9.00 -6.86 14.23
C PHE A 97 7.72 -6.00 14.28
N ARG A 98 6.97 -6.06 15.39
CA ARG A 98 5.79 -5.23 15.63
C ARG A 98 6.11 -3.75 15.78
N HIS A 99 7.26 -3.40 16.35
CA HIS A 99 7.73 -2.03 16.52
C HIS A 99 8.10 -1.38 15.17
N CYS A 100 8.86 -2.07 14.34
CA CYS A 100 9.25 -1.60 12.99
C CYS A 100 8.07 -1.57 12.01
N LEU A 101 7.10 -2.46 12.17
CA LEU A 101 5.84 -2.46 11.39
C LEU A 101 4.70 -1.77 12.14
N THR A 102 5.00 -0.81 13.01
CA THR A 102 3.97 -0.21 13.85
C THR A 102 2.84 0.34 12.97
N LEU A 103 1.63 -0.14 13.26
CA LEU A 103 0.35 0.37 12.75
C LEU A 103 0.29 1.90 12.74
N ARG A 104 1.07 2.57 13.58
CA ARG A 104 1.23 4.02 13.60
C ARG A 104 1.72 4.59 12.27
N ASP A 105 2.81 4.09 11.70
CA ASP A 105 3.36 4.68 10.46
C ASP A 105 2.48 4.34 9.25
N ALA A 106 1.92 3.12 9.22
CA ALA A 106 0.92 2.74 8.23
C ALA A 106 -0.37 3.59 8.38
N ALA A 107 -0.90 3.75 9.61
CA ALA A 107 -2.10 4.53 9.87
C ALA A 107 -1.88 6.02 9.61
N VAL A 108 -0.72 6.57 9.94
CA VAL A 108 -0.35 7.95 9.60
C VAL A 108 -0.31 8.12 8.08
N GLY A 109 0.31 7.17 7.36
CA GLY A 109 0.27 7.14 5.89
C GLY A 109 -1.15 7.08 5.32
N PHE A 110 -2.02 6.22 5.87
CA PHE A 110 -3.43 6.13 5.46
C PHE A 110 -4.23 7.39 5.79
N MET A 111 -4.00 8.02 6.96
CA MET A 111 -4.69 9.25 7.36
C MET A 111 -4.32 10.41 6.44
N PHE A 112 -3.04 10.60 6.12
CA PHE A 112 -2.60 11.62 5.19
C PHE A 112 -3.12 11.35 3.77
N ALA A 113 -3.06 10.11 3.30
CA ALA A 113 -3.60 9.72 2.00
C ALA A 113 -5.13 9.91 1.92
N ALA A 114 -5.88 9.59 2.97
CA ALA A 114 -7.34 9.66 2.94
C ALA A 114 -7.88 11.09 3.07
N LYS A 115 -7.34 11.90 3.99
CA LYS A 115 -7.95 13.20 4.34
C LYS A 115 -7.97 14.17 3.15
N ASP A 116 -6.81 14.44 2.57
CA ASP A 116 -6.69 15.49 1.56
C ASP A 116 -7.28 15.07 0.21
N LEU A 117 -7.19 13.77 -0.14
CA LEU A 117 -7.78 13.23 -1.37
C LEU A 117 -9.31 13.24 -1.33
N ILE A 118 -9.92 12.88 -0.19
CA ILE A 118 -11.38 12.93 -0.01
C ILE A 118 -11.87 14.38 0.00
N ALA A 119 -11.17 15.28 0.69
CA ALA A 119 -11.53 16.71 0.71
C ALA A 119 -11.51 17.33 -0.70
N ALA A 120 -10.48 17.02 -1.50
CA ALA A 120 -10.40 17.46 -2.89
C ALA A 120 -11.54 16.87 -3.74
N ALA A 121 -11.81 15.56 -3.61
CA ALA A 121 -12.89 14.90 -4.34
C ALA A 121 -14.26 15.49 -4.02
N LEU A 122 -14.56 15.73 -2.73
CA LEU A 122 -15.80 16.38 -2.30
C LEU A 122 -15.91 17.81 -2.84
N THR A 123 -14.83 18.58 -2.80
CA THR A 123 -14.82 19.96 -3.31
C THR A 123 -15.19 19.98 -4.80
N TRP A 124 -14.54 19.15 -5.62
CA TRP A 124 -14.90 19.07 -7.04
C TRP A 124 -16.29 18.50 -7.26
N LEU A 125 -16.73 17.51 -6.49
CA LEU A 125 -18.08 16.96 -6.59
C LEU A 125 -19.13 18.04 -6.36
N PHE A 126 -18.99 18.84 -5.30
CA PHE A 126 -19.92 19.94 -5.04
C PHE A 126 -19.86 21.01 -6.13
N TYR A 127 -18.68 21.34 -6.65
CA TYR A 127 -18.59 22.23 -7.81
C TYR A 127 -19.38 21.68 -9.02
N MET A 128 -19.25 20.38 -9.31
CA MET A 128 -19.98 19.73 -10.41
C MET A 128 -21.49 19.70 -10.15
N ILE A 129 -21.93 19.37 -8.93
CA ILE A 129 -23.35 19.38 -8.55
C ILE A 129 -23.95 20.79 -8.67
N CYS A 130 -23.28 21.81 -8.11
CA CYS A 130 -23.75 23.20 -8.15
C CYS A 130 -23.87 23.75 -9.59
N THR A 131 -23.03 23.27 -10.50
CA THR A 131 -23.04 23.68 -11.92
C THR A 131 -23.96 22.81 -12.79
N HIS A 132 -24.52 21.73 -12.24
CA HIS A 132 -25.40 20.79 -12.96
C HIS A 132 -26.67 20.48 -12.12
N PRO A 133 -27.64 21.40 -12.03
CA PRO A 133 -28.84 21.23 -11.19
C PRO A 133 -29.66 19.97 -11.48
N HIS A 134 -29.63 19.47 -12.73
CA HIS A 134 -30.28 18.22 -13.11
C HIS A 134 -29.63 16.98 -12.45
N VAL A 135 -28.31 17.01 -12.22
CA VAL A 135 -27.60 15.97 -11.47
C VAL A 135 -27.98 16.03 -10.00
N GLU A 136 -28.05 17.23 -9.42
CA GLU A 136 -28.51 17.41 -8.03
C GLU A 136 -29.91 16.84 -7.83
N ALA A 137 -30.86 17.15 -8.73
CA ALA A 137 -32.23 16.66 -8.66
C ALA A 137 -32.30 15.12 -8.67
N LYS A 138 -31.57 14.47 -9.59
CA LYS A 138 -31.51 13.00 -9.67
C LYS A 138 -30.87 12.35 -8.43
N ILE A 139 -29.82 12.97 -7.87
CA ILE A 139 -29.23 12.51 -6.61
C ILE A 139 -30.25 12.64 -5.47
N LEU A 140 -30.95 13.77 -5.38
CA LEU A 140 -31.98 13.97 -4.35
C LEU A 140 -33.12 12.96 -4.45
N ASP A 141 -33.62 12.71 -5.66
CA ASP A 141 -34.68 11.74 -5.89
C ASP A 141 -34.23 10.32 -5.53
N GLU A 142 -32.98 9.95 -5.87
CA GLU A 142 -32.38 8.70 -5.43
C GLU A 142 -32.30 8.61 -3.89
N LEU A 143 -31.79 9.64 -3.22
CA LEU A 143 -31.61 9.63 -1.76
C LEU A 143 -32.94 9.63 -0.99
N ARG A 144 -33.99 10.28 -1.51
CA ARG A 144 -35.34 10.26 -0.91
C ARG A 144 -35.97 8.87 -0.86
N SER A 145 -35.53 7.98 -1.75
CA SER A 145 -36.04 6.60 -1.80
C SER A 145 -35.36 5.66 -0.80
N LEU A 146 -34.27 6.10 -0.16
CA LEU A 146 -33.49 5.28 0.77
C LEU A 146 -34.02 5.41 2.20
N HIS A 147 -33.70 4.41 3.03
CA HIS A 147 -33.86 4.54 4.47
C HIS A 147 -32.91 5.61 4.98
N THR A 148 -33.35 6.34 6.01
CA THR A 148 -32.59 7.44 6.57
C THR A 148 -32.74 7.46 8.06
N THR A 149 -31.65 7.77 8.77
CA THR A 149 -31.69 8.03 10.21
C THR A 149 -31.53 9.53 10.46
N THR A 150 -32.19 10.07 11.48
CA THR A 150 -31.96 11.46 11.90
C THR A 150 -31.05 11.48 13.12
N THR A 151 -29.93 12.19 13.05
CA THR A 151 -29.00 12.40 14.16
C THR A 151 -28.70 13.88 14.30
N ALA A 152 -28.79 14.42 15.53
CA ALA A 152 -28.56 15.84 15.81
C ALA A 152 -29.37 16.82 14.92
N GLY A 153 -30.59 16.44 14.54
CA GLY A 153 -31.47 17.27 13.70
C GLY A 153 -31.07 17.36 12.22
N ALA A 154 -30.21 16.44 11.75
CA ALA A 154 -29.88 16.27 10.34
C ALA A 154 -30.08 14.80 9.93
N VAL A 155 -30.51 14.60 8.69
CA VAL A 155 -30.62 13.27 8.10
C VAL A 155 -29.22 12.75 7.75
N VAL A 156 -28.93 11.52 8.15
CA VAL A 156 -27.70 10.79 7.87
C VAL A 156 -28.03 9.47 7.20
N PHE A 157 -27.09 8.97 6.41
CA PHE A 157 -27.22 7.73 5.68
C PHE A 157 -26.10 6.79 6.12
N ASP A 158 -26.45 5.54 6.36
CA ASP A 158 -25.46 4.50 6.62
C ASP A 158 -24.77 4.07 5.32
N ALA A 159 -23.54 3.56 5.46
CA ALA A 159 -22.75 3.11 4.32
C ALA A 159 -23.47 2.01 3.51
N ASP A 160 -24.19 1.12 4.19
CA ASP A 160 -24.93 0.02 3.57
C ASP A 160 -26.15 0.50 2.78
N GLU A 161 -26.88 1.49 3.27
CA GLU A 161 -28.02 2.10 2.56
C GLU A 161 -27.55 2.77 1.28
N LEU A 162 -26.44 3.50 1.37
CA LEU A 162 -25.84 4.17 0.22
C LEU A 162 -25.32 3.19 -0.83
N ARG A 163 -25.22 1.88 -0.58
CA ARG A 163 -24.86 0.92 -1.64
C ARG A 163 -25.87 0.93 -2.78
N ALA A 164 -27.15 1.22 -2.49
CA ALA A 164 -28.20 1.37 -3.49
C ALA A 164 -28.17 2.72 -4.23
N ALA A 165 -27.43 3.72 -3.71
CA ALA A 165 -27.26 5.02 -4.36
C ALA A 165 -26.28 4.95 -5.55
N THR A 166 -26.76 4.40 -6.67
CA THR A 166 -25.98 4.16 -7.91
C THR A 166 -25.72 5.43 -8.70
N TYR A 167 -26.67 6.37 -8.76
CA TYR A 167 -26.54 7.63 -9.47
C TYR A 167 -25.58 8.58 -8.74
N LEU A 168 -25.66 8.66 -7.40
CA LEU A 168 -24.64 9.36 -6.59
C LEU A 168 -23.26 8.74 -6.81
N HIS A 169 -23.16 7.40 -6.83
CA HIS A 169 -21.88 6.74 -7.09
C HIS A 169 -21.34 7.07 -8.49
N ALA A 170 -22.18 7.07 -9.51
CA ALA A 170 -21.84 7.48 -10.86
C ALA A 170 -21.35 8.94 -10.93
N ALA A 171 -22.00 9.85 -10.20
CA ALA A 171 -21.57 11.25 -10.11
C ALA A 171 -20.19 11.40 -9.44
N VAL A 172 -19.90 10.59 -8.40
CA VAL A 172 -18.57 10.54 -7.77
C VAL A 172 -17.51 10.04 -8.75
N LEU A 173 -17.77 8.96 -9.49
CA LEU A 173 -16.82 8.42 -10.47
C LEU A 173 -16.57 9.40 -11.62
N GLU A 174 -17.63 10.05 -12.13
CA GLU A 174 -17.50 11.06 -13.18
C GLU A 174 -16.74 12.29 -12.69
N THR A 175 -16.94 12.68 -11.42
CA THR A 175 -16.15 13.74 -10.79
C THR A 175 -14.69 13.35 -10.73
N LEU A 176 -14.34 12.14 -10.28
CA LEU A 176 -12.95 11.67 -10.20
C LEU A 176 -12.31 11.47 -11.57
N ARG A 177 -13.10 11.26 -12.63
CA ARG A 177 -12.59 11.18 -14.01
C ARG A 177 -12.13 12.56 -14.49
N LEU A 178 -12.96 13.58 -14.27
CA LEU A 178 -12.62 14.96 -14.65
C LEU A 178 -11.65 15.59 -13.64
N TYR A 179 -11.82 15.40 -12.35
CA TYR A 179 -11.00 16.03 -11.32
C TYR A 179 -10.43 14.96 -10.39
N PRO A 180 -9.49 14.12 -10.88
CA PRO A 180 -8.83 13.15 -10.03
C PRO A 180 -8.05 13.87 -8.93
N SER A 181 -8.25 13.45 -7.68
CA SER A 181 -7.58 14.08 -6.52
C SER A 181 -6.06 14.04 -6.64
N ALA A 182 -5.50 13.00 -7.25
CA ALA A 182 -4.11 12.93 -7.68
C ALA A 182 -4.05 13.04 -9.22
N PRO A 183 -3.71 14.21 -9.79
CA PRO A 183 -3.78 14.44 -11.23
C PRO A 183 -2.63 13.79 -12.02
N PHE A 184 -1.55 13.43 -11.33
CA PHE A 184 -0.38 12.77 -11.89
C PHE A 184 0.00 11.55 -11.06
N GLU A 185 0.38 10.47 -11.73
CA GLU A 185 0.97 9.27 -11.13
C GLU A 185 2.32 9.01 -11.76
N GLU A 186 3.27 8.49 -11.00
CA GLU A 186 4.63 8.31 -11.47
C GLU A 186 5.18 6.93 -11.15
N LYS A 187 5.99 6.40 -12.08
CA LYS A 187 6.78 5.18 -11.92
C LYS A 187 8.20 5.42 -12.40
N GLU A 188 9.16 4.70 -11.84
CA GLU A 188 10.55 4.69 -12.33
C GLU A 188 10.85 3.32 -12.95
N ALA A 189 11.49 3.31 -14.13
CA ALA A 189 11.91 2.10 -14.79
C ALA A 189 13.10 1.47 -14.03
N VAL A 190 12.91 0.26 -13.49
CA VAL A 190 13.97 -0.47 -12.76
C VAL A 190 15.01 -1.11 -13.69
N GLY A 191 14.69 -1.23 -14.98
CA GLY A 191 15.52 -1.75 -16.05
C GLY A 191 15.13 -1.10 -17.38
N ASP A 192 15.92 -1.34 -18.42
CA ASP A 192 15.58 -0.92 -19.79
C ASP A 192 14.35 -1.71 -20.28
N ASP A 193 13.44 -1.03 -20.99
CA ASP A 193 12.19 -1.62 -21.50
C ASP A 193 11.71 -0.91 -22.78
N VAL A 194 10.75 -1.49 -23.48
CA VAL A 194 10.10 -0.90 -24.66
C VAL A 194 8.58 -0.90 -24.44
N LEU A 195 8.01 0.30 -24.35
CA LEU A 195 6.57 0.49 -24.13
C LEU A 195 5.76 0.01 -25.34
N PRO A 196 4.44 -0.27 -25.20
CA PRO A 196 3.61 -0.81 -26.29
C PRO A 196 3.59 0.02 -27.60
N GLY A 197 3.90 1.32 -27.53
CA GLY A 197 4.05 2.20 -28.70
C GLY A 197 5.42 2.14 -29.39
N GLY A 198 6.33 1.27 -28.96
CA GLY A 198 7.71 1.18 -29.45
C GLY A 198 8.69 2.14 -28.76
N THR A 199 8.23 2.96 -27.82
CA THR A 199 9.08 3.90 -27.09
C THR A 199 10.03 3.17 -26.15
N ALA A 200 11.34 3.24 -26.43
CA ALA A 200 12.36 2.71 -25.53
C ALA A 200 12.51 3.60 -24.29
N VAL A 201 12.52 2.98 -23.11
CA VAL A 201 12.78 3.61 -21.81
C VAL A 201 14.01 2.97 -21.18
N ARG A 202 14.92 3.80 -20.64
CA ARG A 202 16.12 3.32 -19.96
C ARG A 202 15.88 3.20 -18.46
N LYS A 203 16.63 2.34 -17.79
CA LYS A 203 16.70 2.29 -16.33
C LYS A 203 16.87 3.68 -15.73
N GLY A 204 16.08 3.99 -14.70
CA GLY A 204 16.04 5.29 -14.02
C GLY A 204 15.15 6.33 -14.70
N THR A 205 14.54 6.02 -15.85
CA THR A 205 13.56 6.92 -16.49
C THR A 205 12.29 6.97 -15.65
N ARG A 206 11.83 8.19 -15.30
CA ARG A 206 10.54 8.42 -14.64
C ARG A 206 9.44 8.56 -15.70
N VAL A 207 8.43 7.72 -15.62
CA VAL A 207 7.23 7.73 -16.47
C VAL A 207 6.09 8.35 -15.67
N VAL A 208 5.56 9.46 -16.18
CA VAL A 208 4.45 10.19 -15.56
C VAL A 208 3.16 9.94 -16.34
N PHE A 209 2.15 9.41 -15.66
CA PHE A 209 0.79 9.28 -16.15
C PHE A 209 -0.02 10.51 -15.75
N CYS A 210 -0.45 11.31 -16.73
CA CYS A 210 -1.32 12.45 -16.48
C CYS A 210 -2.78 11.99 -16.44
N LEU A 211 -3.26 11.61 -15.25
CA LEU A 211 -4.63 11.15 -15.03
C LEU A 211 -5.67 12.21 -15.40
N TYR A 212 -5.35 13.49 -15.11
CA TYR A 212 -6.20 14.63 -15.47
C TYR A 212 -6.44 14.73 -16.99
N ALA A 213 -5.41 14.46 -17.79
CA ALA A 213 -5.52 14.43 -19.26
C ALA A 213 -6.20 13.13 -19.74
N MET A 214 -5.85 11.96 -19.16
CA MET A 214 -6.48 10.69 -19.50
C MET A 214 -8.01 10.74 -19.35
N GLY A 215 -8.50 11.47 -18.35
CA GLY A 215 -9.91 11.73 -18.14
C GLY A 215 -10.57 12.64 -19.18
N ARG A 216 -9.86 13.24 -20.14
CA ARG A 216 -10.38 14.25 -21.09
C ARG A 216 -9.99 14.03 -22.54
N VAL A 217 -9.31 12.93 -22.86
CA VAL A 217 -8.88 12.63 -24.23
C VAL A 217 -10.01 11.91 -24.97
N GLU A 218 -10.38 12.44 -26.14
CA GLU A 218 -11.44 11.89 -26.98
C GLU A 218 -11.17 10.44 -27.41
N GLY A 219 -9.94 10.10 -27.74
CA GLY A 219 -9.55 8.71 -28.06
C GLY A 219 -9.74 7.71 -26.92
N ILE A 220 -9.94 8.17 -25.68
CA ILE A 220 -10.19 7.33 -24.51
C ILE A 220 -11.69 7.35 -24.14
N TRP A 221 -12.32 8.52 -24.13
CA TRP A 221 -13.66 8.71 -23.56
C TRP A 221 -14.76 9.08 -24.56
N GLY A 222 -14.42 9.27 -25.84
CA GLY A 222 -15.35 9.72 -26.89
C GLY A 222 -15.43 11.24 -26.99
N SER A 223 -16.25 11.73 -27.93
CA SER A 223 -16.39 13.17 -28.24
C SER A 223 -16.91 14.00 -27.06
N ASP A 224 -17.69 13.37 -26.18
CA ASP A 224 -18.26 13.95 -24.95
C ASP A 224 -17.28 13.92 -23.74
N CYS A 225 -15.99 13.64 -23.97
CA CYS A 225 -14.99 13.42 -22.92
C CYS A 225 -14.83 14.60 -21.94
N ARG A 226 -15.24 15.81 -22.31
CA ARG A 226 -15.18 17.00 -21.45
C ARG A 226 -16.48 17.30 -20.69
N GLU A 227 -17.56 16.61 -21.03
CA GLU A 227 -18.85 16.78 -20.37
C GLU A 227 -18.88 16.03 -19.03
N PHE A 228 -19.58 16.59 -18.06
CA PHE A 228 -19.89 15.89 -16.81
C PHE A 228 -21.20 15.13 -16.99
N ARG A 229 -21.09 13.84 -17.29
CA ARG A 229 -22.24 12.97 -17.51
C ARG A 229 -22.17 11.71 -16.64
N PRO A 230 -22.74 11.74 -15.42
CA PRO A 230 -22.83 10.57 -14.55
C PRO A 230 -23.42 9.33 -15.25
N GLU A 231 -24.36 9.52 -16.17
CA GLU A 231 -25.03 8.45 -16.91
C GLU A 231 -24.05 7.54 -17.70
N ARG A 232 -22.83 8.01 -18.00
CA ARG A 232 -21.76 7.20 -18.61
C ARG A 232 -21.38 5.96 -17.79
N TRP A 233 -21.60 6.04 -16.48
CA TRP A 233 -21.28 5.00 -15.52
C TRP A 233 -22.46 4.09 -15.24
N LEU A 234 -23.61 4.30 -15.87
CA LEU A 234 -24.80 3.48 -15.66
C LEU A 234 -24.98 2.58 -16.88
N SER A 235 -25.16 1.28 -16.63
CA SER A 235 -25.60 0.37 -17.68
C SER A 235 -27.05 0.69 -18.02
N THR A 236 -27.34 0.98 -19.28
CA THR A 236 -28.71 0.98 -19.81
C THR A 236 -29.20 -0.47 -19.82
N GLY A 237 -29.92 -0.87 -18.76
CA GLY A 237 -30.77 -2.05 -18.83
C GLY A 237 -31.93 -1.75 -19.78
N ASP A 238 -32.29 -2.73 -20.61
CA ASP A 238 -33.32 -2.63 -21.64
C ASP A 238 -34.64 -2.06 -21.08
N GLY A 239 -34.99 -0.84 -21.49
CA GLY A 239 -36.31 -0.25 -21.28
C GLY A 239 -36.60 0.22 -19.84
N ASP A 240 -36.97 1.48 -19.75
CA ASP A 240 -37.72 2.07 -18.63
C ASP A 240 -36.92 2.46 -17.36
N GLY A 241 -36.54 3.75 -17.30
CA GLY A 241 -36.60 4.62 -16.11
C GLY A 241 -35.87 4.26 -14.80
N GLY A 242 -35.29 3.07 -14.66
CA GLY A 242 -34.69 2.56 -13.43
C GLY A 242 -33.20 2.89 -13.29
N ALA A 243 -32.75 3.11 -12.06
CA ALA A 243 -31.37 3.33 -11.71
C ALA A 243 -30.48 2.15 -12.18
N GLY A 244 -29.77 2.35 -13.28
CA GLY A 244 -28.94 1.32 -13.90
C GLY A 244 -27.79 0.87 -12.98
N LYS A 245 -27.37 -0.38 -13.11
CA LYS A 245 -26.19 -0.88 -12.39
C LYS A 245 -24.96 -0.06 -12.78
N VAL A 246 -24.12 0.28 -11.80
CA VAL A 246 -22.85 0.98 -12.06
C VAL A 246 -21.95 0.08 -12.92
N ARG A 247 -21.63 0.56 -14.12
CA ARG A 247 -20.70 -0.04 -15.08
C ARG A 247 -19.28 0.06 -14.55
N GLN A 248 -18.55 -1.05 -14.62
CA GLN A 248 -17.12 -1.09 -14.29
C GLN A 248 -16.31 -0.70 -15.52
N GLU A 249 -15.48 0.33 -15.39
CA GLU A 249 -14.47 0.66 -16.39
C GLU A 249 -13.15 -0.06 -16.10
N PRO A 250 -12.39 -0.47 -17.14
CA PRO A 250 -11.04 -0.98 -16.94
C PRO A 250 -10.19 0.01 -16.14
N SER A 251 -9.48 -0.45 -15.10
CA SER A 251 -8.67 0.43 -14.25
C SER A 251 -7.57 1.18 -15.01
N TYR A 252 -7.08 0.62 -16.12
CA TYR A 252 -6.10 1.29 -16.99
C TYR A 252 -6.71 2.42 -17.83
N LYS A 253 -8.04 2.44 -17.99
CA LYS A 253 -8.81 3.53 -18.62
C LYS A 253 -9.23 4.59 -17.58
N PHE A 254 -9.66 4.14 -16.39
CA PHE A 254 -10.02 4.98 -15.26
C PHE A 254 -9.08 4.73 -14.07
N ALA A 255 -7.96 5.43 -14.05
CA ALA A 255 -6.85 5.18 -13.12
C ALA A 255 -6.86 6.09 -11.87
N ALA A 256 -7.99 6.70 -11.50
CA ALA A 256 -8.11 7.56 -10.32
C ALA A 256 -7.76 6.83 -8.99
N PHE A 257 -7.80 5.49 -9.00
CA PHE A 257 -7.40 4.63 -7.88
C PHE A 257 -6.19 3.74 -8.23
N ASN A 258 -5.37 4.15 -9.20
CA ASN A 258 -4.29 3.35 -9.78
C ASN A 258 -4.76 1.98 -10.34
N ALA A 259 -3.84 1.17 -10.85
CA ALA A 259 -4.11 -0.16 -11.38
C ALA A 259 -2.97 -1.13 -11.06
N GLY A 260 -3.23 -2.43 -11.21
CA GLY A 260 -2.23 -3.49 -11.00
C GLY A 260 -1.83 -3.67 -9.53
N PRO A 261 -0.61 -4.19 -9.24
CA PRO A 261 -0.14 -4.49 -7.88
C PRO A 261 -0.08 -3.30 -6.91
N ARG A 262 -0.18 -2.07 -7.44
CA ARG A 262 -0.18 -0.82 -6.67
C ARG A 262 -1.52 -0.09 -6.75
N SER A 263 -2.62 -0.82 -7.01
CA SER A 263 -3.97 -0.29 -6.90
C SER A 263 -4.23 0.24 -5.49
N CYS A 264 -5.03 1.30 -5.39
CA CYS A 264 -5.36 1.93 -4.12
C CYS A 264 -6.13 0.97 -3.21
N LEU A 265 -5.51 0.61 -2.07
CA LEU A 265 -6.14 -0.22 -1.04
C LEU A 265 -7.36 0.48 -0.41
N GLY A 266 -7.36 1.81 -0.40
CA GLY A 266 -8.42 2.63 0.19
C GLY A 266 -9.58 2.97 -0.75
N LYS A 267 -9.66 2.36 -1.95
CA LYS A 267 -10.67 2.70 -2.97
C LYS A 267 -12.10 2.67 -2.41
N ASP A 268 -12.51 1.53 -1.86
CA ASP A 268 -13.89 1.33 -1.42
C ASP A 268 -14.22 2.19 -0.20
N LEU A 269 -13.29 2.30 0.75
CA LEU A 269 -13.43 3.19 1.91
C LEU A 269 -13.54 4.67 1.51
N GLY A 270 -12.70 5.11 0.57
CA GLY A 270 -12.71 6.48 0.06
C GLY A 270 -14.01 6.82 -0.65
N LEU A 271 -14.49 5.93 -1.53
CA LEU A 271 -15.78 6.09 -2.21
C LEU A 271 -16.94 6.12 -1.22
N SER A 272 -16.96 5.24 -0.21
CA SER A 272 -17.98 5.26 0.85
C SER A 272 -17.97 6.58 1.63
N ASN A 273 -16.81 7.06 2.07
CA ASN A 273 -16.69 8.32 2.81
C ASN A 273 -17.17 9.53 1.99
N ILE A 274 -16.81 9.58 0.70
CA ILE A 274 -17.28 10.63 -0.21
C ILE A 274 -18.81 10.57 -0.33
N LYS A 275 -19.38 9.38 -0.52
CA LYS A 275 -20.84 9.20 -0.64
C LYS A 275 -21.58 9.59 0.63
N ILE A 276 -21.11 9.18 1.80
CA ILE A 276 -21.74 9.51 3.09
C ILE A 276 -21.79 11.04 3.28
N ALA A 277 -20.64 11.70 3.11
CA ALA A 277 -20.57 13.15 3.26
C ALA A 277 -21.42 13.88 2.22
N ALA A 278 -21.35 13.47 0.95
CA ALA A 278 -22.11 14.07 -0.13
C ALA A 278 -23.63 13.90 0.07
N ALA A 279 -24.09 12.68 0.40
CA ALA A 279 -25.49 12.39 0.64
C ALA A 279 -26.06 13.21 1.80
N ALA A 280 -25.35 13.25 2.92
CA ALA A 280 -25.78 14.04 4.08
C ALA A 280 -25.89 15.53 3.75
N ILE A 281 -24.93 16.11 3.03
CA ILE A 281 -24.96 17.53 2.67
C ILE A 281 -26.05 17.81 1.63
N VAL A 282 -26.10 17.06 0.54
CA VAL A 282 -27.08 17.27 -0.55
C VAL A 282 -28.51 17.13 -0.03
N TYR A 283 -28.78 16.13 0.82
CA TYR A 283 -30.11 15.90 1.36
C TYR A 283 -30.57 16.99 2.33
N ASN A 284 -29.69 17.47 3.21
CA ASN A 284 -30.06 18.43 4.25
C ASN A 284 -29.91 19.89 3.81
N PHE A 285 -29.10 20.17 2.78
CA PHE A 285 -28.73 21.53 2.42
C PHE A 285 -28.79 21.77 0.91
N THR A 286 -29.15 22.99 0.55
CA THR A 286 -28.93 23.53 -0.79
C THR A 286 -27.58 24.24 -0.77
N VAL A 287 -26.70 23.85 -1.70
CA VAL A 287 -25.35 24.44 -1.83
C VAL A 287 -25.32 25.22 -3.14
N GLU A 288 -25.19 26.54 -3.05
CA GLU A 288 -25.22 27.44 -4.20
C GLU A 288 -23.84 28.07 -4.41
N LEU A 289 -23.28 28.00 -5.62
CA LEU A 289 -22.03 28.68 -5.95
C LEU A 289 -22.21 30.20 -5.84
N VAL A 290 -21.28 30.90 -5.19
CA VAL A 290 -21.30 32.37 -5.13
C VAL A 290 -21.11 32.94 -6.53
N ALA A 291 -22.00 33.83 -6.95
CA ALA A 291 -21.95 34.44 -8.28
C ALA A 291 -20.61 35.16 -8.53
N GLY A 292 -20.00 34.90 -9.69
CA GLY A 292 -18.70 35.46 -10.07
C GLY A 292 -17.49 34.80 -9.42
N HIS A 293 -17.65 33.78 -8.56
CA HIS A 293 -16.53 33.03 -7.98
C HIS A 293 -15.86 32.16 -9.04
N VAL A 294 -14.56 32.39 -9.28
CA VAL A 294 -13.79 31.64 -10.27
C VAL A 294 -13.21 30.37 -9.64
N VAL A 295 -13.70 29.22 -10.09
CA VAL A 295 -13.24 27.90 -9.66
C VAL A 295 -12.31 27.33 -10.73
N GLU A 296 -11.01 27.27 -10.41
CA GLU A 296 -9.99 26.69 -11.28
C GLU A 296 -9.02 25.80 -10.49
N PRO A 297 -8.40 24.78 -11.12
CA PRO A 297 -7.44 23.93 -10.45
C PRO A 297 -6.19 24.71 -9.98
N LYS A 298 -5.63 24.28 -8.85
CA LYS A 298 -4.34 24.73 -8.32
C LYS A 298 -3.23 23.80 -8.80
N ASP A 299 -2.08 24.35 -9.14
CA ASP A 299 -0.85 23.58 -9.37
C ASP A 299 -0.33 23.04 -8.04
N SER A 300 -0.78 21.84 -7.65
CA SER A 300 -0.37 21.15 -6.42
C SER A 300 -0.42 19.63 -6.57
N VAL A 301 0.24 18.92 -5.65
CA VAL A 301 0.30 17.44 -5.61
C VAL A 301 -1.10 16.83 -5.55
N VAL A 302 -1.97 17.41 -4.72
CA VAL A 302 -3.41 17.11 -4.71
C VAL A 302 -4.11 18.19 -5.52
N LEU A 303 -5.09 17.81 -6.34
CA LEU A 303 -5.84 18.72 -7.19
C LEU A 303 -6.82 19.56 -6.36
N HIS A 304 -6.34 20.60 -5.69
CA HIS A 304 -7.18 21.56 -4.98
C HIS A 304 -7.70 22.65 -5.92
N THR A 305 -8.71 23.39 -5.47
CA THR A 305 -9.12 24.65 -6.12
C THR A 305 -8.18 25.77 -5.72
N LYS A 306 -7.81 26.63 -6.68
CA LYS A 306 -6.85 27.73 -6.44
C LYS A 306 -7.41 28.81 -5.51
N ASN A 307 -8.69 29.15 -5.68
CA ASN A 307 -9.37 30.22 -4.95
C ASN A 307 -10.36 29.68 -3.90
N GLY A 308 -10.27 28.39 -3.55
CA GLY A 308 -11.30 27.72 -2.77
C GLY A 308 -12.61 27.52 -3.56
N LEU A 309 -13.64 27.01 -2.88
CA LEU A 309 -15.00 26.87 -3.40
C LEU A 309 -15.96 27.66 -2.52
N MET A 310 -16.23 28.91 -2.91
CA MET A 310 -17.11 29.80 -2.15
C MET A 310 -18.58 29.48 -2.47
N VAL A 311 -19.32 29.04 -1.45
CA VAL A 311 -20.72 28.63 -1.58
C VAL A 311 -21.60 29.27 -0.51
N ARG A 312 -22.88 29.44 -0.84
CA ARG A 312 -23.94 29.73 0.12
C ARG A 312 -24.63 28.42 0.46
N VAL A 313 -24.72 28.11 1.76
CA VAL A 313 -25.38 26.90 2.26
C VAL A 313 -26.68 27.31 2.94
N LYS A 314 -27.80 26.72 2.51
CA LYS A 314 -29.13 26.90 3.12
C LYS A 314 -29.67 25.54 3.55
N ARG A 315 -30.26 25.45 4.74
CA ARG A 315 -30.99 24.22 5.13
C ARG A 315 -32.15 24.01 4.16
N ARG A 316 -32.33 22.79 3.65
CA ARG A 316 -33.51 22.42 2.86
C ARG A 316 -34.71 22.34 3.80
N GLU A 317 -35.81 22.95 3.41
CA GLU A 317 -37.09 22.69 4.06
C GLU A 317 -37.44 21.23 3.73
N THR A 318 -37.36 20.36 4.74
CA THR A 318 -37.87 18.99 4.65
C THR A 318 -39.37 19.09 4.37
N ALA A 319 -39.80 18.55 3.22
CA ALA A 319 -41.21 18.26 2.97
C ALA A 319 -41.71 17.18 3.92
#